data_AF-A0A7S3V2Z4-F1
#
_entry.id   AF-A0A7S3V2Z4-F1
#
_cell.length_a   1.000
_cell.length_b   1.000
_cell.length_c   1.000
_cell.angle_alpha   90.00
_cell.angle_beta   90.00
_cell.angle_gamma   90.00
#
_symmetry.space_group_name_H-M   'P 1'
#
loop_
_entity.id
_entity.type
_entity.pdbx_description
1 polymer ?
#
loop_
_entity_poly.entity_id
_entity_poly.type
_entity_poly.pdbx_seq_one_letter_code
_entity_poly.pdbx_strand_id
1 'polypeptide(L)'
;EDDDNPTERSTSSSPIERPYIREPDLDVMYQGQLLSELQKMFCCLQESERKYYDTTSLCSNGLALNHGKPIDVYQQQDVDEFFNVLMDQLEAAFRRTQHKNMLKKCFGGVLCNEIICKKGCCHKS
;
A
#
# COMPACT_ATOMS: atom_id res chain seq x y z
N GLU A 1 67.09 22.23 -25.33
CA GLU A 1 66.38 22.98 -24.27
C GLU A 1 64.96 22.54 -24.41
N ASP A 2 64.65 21.45 -23.71
CA ASP A 2 63.42 20.67 -23.89
C ASP A 2 62.90 20.34 -22.49
N ASP A 3 61.61 20.59 -22.32
CA ASP A 3 60.67 20.04 -21.33
C ASP A 3 61.11 19.86 -19.87
N ASP A 4 60.53 20.67 -18.97
CA ASP A 4 59.86 20.08 -17.80
C ASP A 4 58.83 21.06 -17.18
N ASN A 5 57.55 20.68 -17.27
CA ASN A 5 56.39 21.39 -16.74
C ASN A 5 56.07 20.87 -15.32
N PRO A 6 56.10 21.70 -14.25
CA PRO A 6 55.72 21.24 -12.93
C PRO A 6 54.19 21.26 -12.78
N THR A 7 53.63 20.05 -12.79
CA THR A 7 52.23 19.67 -12.58
C THR A 7 51.57 20.40 -11.38
N GLU A 8 50.48 21.13 -11.64
CA GLU A 8 49.61 21.71 -10.61
C GLU A 8 48.88 20.60 -9.81
N ARG A 9 49.10 20.59 -8.49
CA ARG A 9 48.43 19.70 -7.54
C ARG A 9 47.00 20.17 -7.32
N SER A 10 46.07 19.55 -8.03
CA SER A 10 44.62 19.67 -7.81
C SER A 10 44.29 19.09 -6.43
N THR A 11 43.95 19.96 -5.48
CA THR A 11 43.36 19.55 -4.21
C THR A 11 41.93 19.12 -4.47
N SER A 12 41.73 17.80 -4.56
CA SER A 12 40.42 17.18 -4.64
C SER A 12 39.70 17.38 -3.30
N SER A 13 38.88 18.42 -3.20
CA SER A 13 37.86 18.50 -2.16
C SER A 13 36.86 17.37 -2.41
N SER A 14 36.98 16.30 -1.62
CA SER A 14 36.02 15.20 -1.61
C SER A 14 34.62 15.78 -1.38
N PRO A 15 33.61 15.45 -2.21
CA PRO A 15 32.24 15.84 -1.92
C PRO A 15 31.83 15.22 -0.59
N ILE A 16 31.34 16.06 0.32
CA ILE A 16 30.74 15.61 1.59
C ILE A 16 29.64 14.61 1.23
N GLU A 17 29.88 13.31 1.47
CA GLU A 17 28.85 12.28 1.41
C GLU A 17 27.78 12.64 2.44
N ARG A 18 26.71 13.30 1.97
CA ARG A 18 25.49 13.41 2.77
C ARG A 18 25.02 11.98 2.99
N PRO A 19 24.89 11.49 4.23
CA PRO A 19 24.35 10.17 4.47
C PRO A 19 22.98 10.12 3.80
N TYR A 20 22.81 9.16 2.89
CA TYR A 20 21.52 8.88 2.28
C TYR A 20 20.59 8.40 3.39
N ILE A 21 19.89 9.34 4.03
CA ILE A 21 18.76 9.02 4.88
C ILE A 21 17.76 8.38 3.92
N ARG A 22 17.58 7.05 4.01
CA ARG A 22 16.48 6.38 3.33
C ARG A 22 15.23 7.11 3.78
N GLU A 23 14.55 7.78 2.85
CA GLU A 23 13.20 8.23 3.12
C GLU A 23 12.43 6.99 3.63
N PRO A 24 11.74 7.09 4.78
CA PRO A 24 10.94 5.98 5.26
C PRO A 24 9.98 5.64 4.13
N ASP A 25 9.99 4.38 3.72
CA ASP A 25 9.19 3.87 2.63
C ASP A 25 7.72 4.21 2.94
N LEU A 26 7.19 5.25 2.29
CA LEU A 26 5.93 5.92 2.68
C LEU A 26 4.80 4.89 2.75
N ASP A 27 4.80 3.93 1.83
CA ASP A 27 3.88 2.79 1.80
C ASP A 27 3.90 1.96 3.09
N VAL A 28 5.07 1.77 3.71
CA VAL A 28 5.21 1.00 4.96
C VAL A 28 4.54 1.72 6.13
N MET A 29 4.65 3.05 6.18
CA MET A 29 4.02 3.84 7.24
C MET A 29 2.50 3.84 7.09
N TYR A 30 1.98 4.05 5.88
CA TYR A 30 0.54 4.06 5.61
C TYR A 30 -0.10 2.68 5.84
N GLN A 31 0.58 1.59 5.48
CA GLN A 31 0.07 0.22 5.67
C GLN A 31 -0.09 -0.13 7.16
N GLY A 32 0.81 0.32 8.04
CA GLY A 32 0.67 0.16 9.49
C GLY A 32 -0.45 1.03 10.10
N GLN A 33 -0.68 2.21 9.52
CA GLN A 33 -1.71 3.14 9.98
C GLN A 33 -3.12 2.63 9.69
N LEU A 34 -3.38 2.08 8.49
CA LEU A 34 -4.70 1.53 8.15
C LEU A 34 -5.17 0.46 9.14
N LEU A 35 -4.31 -0.52 9.45
CA LEU A 35 -4.67 -1.61 10.37
C LEU A 35 -4.94 -1.08 11.80
N SER A 36 -4.15 -0.10 12.26
CA SER A 36 -4.34 0.56 13.55
C SER A 36 -5.64 1.34 13.62
N GLU A 37 -5.98 2.12 12.58
CA GLU A 37 -7.23 2.88 12.53
C GLU A 37 -8.46 1.95 12.48
N LEU A 38 -8.40 0.84 11.75
CA LEU A 38 -9.47 -0.16 11.75
C LEU A 38 -9.61 -0.85 13.11
N GLN A 39 -8.50 -1.19 13.78
CA GLN A 39 -8.54 -1.74 15.13
C GLN A 39 -9.20 -0.78 16.12
N LYS A 40 -8.86 0.52 16.07
CA LYS A 40 -9.50 1.55 16.89
C LYS A 40 -11.00 1.64 16.61
N MET A 41 -11.38 1.70 15.33
CA MET A 41 -12.78 1.73 14.91
C MET A 41 -13.55 0.52 15.46
N PHE A 42 -13.06 -0.70 15.22
CA PHE A 42 -13.74 -1.91 15.69
C PHE A 42 -13.78 -2.02 17.22
N CYS A 43 -12.70 -1.64 17.91
CA CYS A 43 -12.69 -1.58 19.38
C CYS A 43 -13.74 -0.59 19.91
N CYS A 44 -13.82 0.61 19.34
CA CYS A 44 -14.83 1.59 19.76
C CYS A 44 -16.27 1.16 19.42
N LEU A 45 -16.49 0.51 18.28
CA LEU A 45 -17.80 -0.02 17.90
C LEU A 45 -18.24 -1.17 18.81
N GLN A 46 -17.29 -1.96 19.33
CA GLN A 46 -17.57 -3.10 20.20
C GLN A 46 -17.75 -2.69 21.67
N GLU A 47 -16.88 -1.83 22.18
CA GLU A 47 -16.73 -1.58 23.63
C GLU A 47 -17.34 -0.25 24.09
N SER A 48 -17.53 0.73 23.20
CA SER A 48 -18.02 2.05 23.62
C SER A 48 -19.55 2.11 23.61
N GLU A 49 -20.12 2.84 24.57
CA GLU A 49 -21.57 3.09 24.65
C GLU A 49 -22.08 4.13 23.61
N ARG A 50 -21.19 4.68 22.78
CA ARG A 50 -21.58 5.65 21.74
C ARG A 50 -22.35 4.95 20.64
N LYS A 51 -23.34 5.65 20.08
CA LYS A 51 -24.17 5.17 18.96
C LYS A 51 -23.41 5.12 17.62
N TYR A 52 -22.25 5.75 17.53
CA TYR A 52 -21.46 5.85 16.31
C TYR A 52 -19.98 6.04 16.63
N TYR A 53 -19.15 5.77 15.63
CA TYR A 53 -17.72 6.09 15.62
C TYR A 53 -17.47 7.20 14.58
N ASP A 54 -16.61 8.16 14.92
CA ASP A 54 -16.18 9.21 13.99
C ASP A 54 -15.02 8.69 13.13
N THR A 55 -15.27 8.54 11.83
CA THR A 55 -14.31 7.98 10.87
C THR A 55 -13.34 9.02 10.32
N THR A 56 -13.38 10.28 10.75
CA THR A 56 -12.53 11.35 10.21
C THR A 56 -11.05 10.98 10.23
N SER A 57 -10.55 10.40 11.33
CA SER A 57 -9.15 9.94 11.46
C SER A 57 -8.82 8.78 10.50
N LEU A 58 -9.75 7.83 10.32
CA LEU A 58 -9.57 6.72 9.40
C LEU A 58 -9.47 7.24 7.95
N CYS A 59 -10.33 8.19 7.58
CA CYS A 59 -10.32 8.79 6.25
C CYS A 59 -9.05 9.63 6.00
N SER A 60 -8.59 10.42 6.98
CA SER A 60 -7.44 11.29 6.79
C SER A 60 -6.10 10.56 6.83
N ASN A 61 -5.99 9.51 7.65
CA ASN A 61 -4.70 8.88 7.99
C ASN A 61 -4.57 7.45 7.48
N GLY A 62 -5.67 6.69 7.48
CA GLY A 62 -5.64 5.25 7.17
C GLY A 62 -5.95 4.92 5.72
N LEU A 63 -6.86 5.67 5.08
CA LEU A 63 -7.38 5.37 3.75
C LEU A 63 -6.64 6.17 2.67
N ALA A 64 -5.61 5.56 2.08
CA ALA A 64 -4.84 6.12 0.96
C ALA A 64 -5.28 5.53 -0.39
N LEU A 65 -6.60 5.53 -0.66
CA LEU A 65 -7.20 4.82 -1.81
C LEU A 65 -6.84 5.42 -3.17
N ASN A 66 -6.41 6.69 -3.25
CA ASN A 66 -6.11 7.37 -4.50
C ASN A 66 -4.60 7.46 -4.76
N HIS A 67 -3.96 6.32 -5.05
CA HIS A 67 -2.51 6.27 -5.35
C HIS A 67 -1.62 6.92 -4.26
N GLY A 68 -1.91 6.66 -2.99
CA GLY A 68 -1.15 7.24 -1.88
C GLY A 68 -1.64 8.61 -1.42
N LYS A 69 -2.72 9.15 -2.00
CA LYS A 69 -3.38 10.37 -1.51
C LYS A 69 -4.48 10.03 -0.51
N PRO A 70 -4.69 10.88 0.53
CA PRO A 70 -5.84 10.76 1.42
C PRO A 70 -7.15 10.79 0.63
N ILE A 71 -8.16 10.07 1.14
CA ILE A 71 -9.48 10.07 0.51
C ILE A 71 -10.15 11.45 0.66
N ASP A 72 -10.71 11.97 -0.42
CA ASP A 72 -11.54 13.17 -0.38
C ASP A 72 -12.96 12.76 0.05
N VAL A 73 -13.34 13.12 1.28
CA VAL A 73 -14.64 12.79 1.86
C VAL A 73 -15.82 13.52 1.22
N TYR A 74 -15.56 14.56 0.41
CA TYR A 74 -16.59 15.26 -0.34
C TYR A 74 -16.86 14.61 -1.70
N GLN A 75 -15.99 13.70 -2.15
CA GLN A 75 -16.15 12.98 -3.40
C GLN A 75 -16.82 11.62 -3.16
N GLN A 76 -17.96 11.39 -3.80
CA GLN A 76 -18.60 10.08 -3.80
C GLN A 76 -17.74 9.05 -4.53
N GLN A 77 -17.64 7.84 -3.96
CA GLN A 77 -16.89 6.73 -4.53
C GLN A 77 -17.85 5.60 -4.91
N ASP A 78 -17.50 4.86 -5.97
CA ASP A 78 -18.15 3.59 -6.28
C ASP A 78 -17.80 2.55 -5.22
N VAL A 79 -18.79 1.79 -4.75
CA VAL A 79 -18.62 0.87 -3.61
C VAL A 79 -17.72 -0.31 -3.95
N ASP A 80 -17.81 -0.83 -5.19
CA ASP A 80 -17.04 -1.99 -5.60
C ASP A 80 -15.57 -1.60 -5.81
N GLU A 81 -15.33 -0.45 -6.44
CA GLU A 81 -13.97 0.10 -6.57
C GLU A 81 -13.36 0.39 -5.19
N PHE A 82 -14.08 1.11 -4.32
CA PHE A 82 -13.61 1.43 -2.97
C PHE A 82 -13.25 0.16 -2.20
N PHE A 83 -14.12 -0.85 -2.23
CA PHE A 83 -13.93 -2.09 -1.49
C PHE A 83 -12.73 -2.89 -2.00
N ASN A 84 -12.54 -3.00 -3.31
CA ASN A 84 -11.40 -3.71 -3.88
C ASN A 84 -10.07 -3.04 -3.49
N VAL A 85 -9.99 -1.71 -3.59
CA VAL A 85 -8.78 -0.97 -3.21
C VAL A 85 -8.50 -1.08 -1.71
N LEU A 86 -9.54 -1.03 -0.87
CA LEU A 86 -9.41 -1.27 0.57
C LEU A 86 -8.85 -2.67 0.87
N MET A 87 -9.37 -3.70 0.19
CA MET A 87 -8.92 -5.08 0.38
C MET A 87 -7.46 -5.28 -0.03
N ASP A 88 -7.01 -4.66 -1.12
CA ASP A 88 -5.61 -4.69 -1.55
C ASP A 88 -4.67 -4.03 -0.51
N GLN A 89 -5.06 -2.86 0.02
CA GLN A 89 -4.29 -2.20 1.08
C GLN A 89 -4.24 -3.02 2.35
N LEU A 90 -5.36 -3.66 2.73
CA LEU A 90 -5.37 -4.56 3.88
C LEU A 90 -4.49 -5.77 3.63
N GLU A 91 -4.51 -6.39 2.45
CA GLU A 91 -3.63 -7.51 2.15
C GLU A 91 -2.15 -7.10 2.29
N ALA A 92 -1.80 -5.93 1.75
CA ALA A 92 -0.46 -5.37 1.92
C ALA A 92 -0.09 -5.14 3.39
N ALA A 93 -1.00 -4.62 4.21
CA ALA A 93 -0.80 -4.43 5.64
C ALA A 93 -0.62 -5.77 6.39
N PHE A 94 -1.45 -6.77 6.08
CA PHE A 94 -1.38 -8.09 6.71
C PHE A 94 -0.13 -8.88 6.31
N ARG A 95 0.46 -8.66 5.14
CA ARG A 95 1.68 -9.36 4.66
C ARG A 95 2.84 -9.32 5.66
N ARG A 96 2.96 -8.26 6.46
CA ARG A 96 4.02 -8.12 7.49
C ARG A 96 3.65 -8.69 8.86
N THR A 97 2.46 -9.25 8.99
CA THR A 97 1.99 -9.89 10.22
C THR A 97 2.04 -11.41 10.11
N GLN A 98 1.93 -12.09 11.24
CA GLN A 98 1.69 -13.53 11.30
C GLN A 98 0.36 -13.97 10.63
N HIS A 99 -0.52 -13.03 10.30
CA HIS A 99 -1.83 -13.26 9.70
C HIS A 99 -1.90 -12.92 8.19
N LYS A 100 -0.77 -12.98 7.48
CA LYS A 100 -0.67 -12.66 6.04
C LYS A 100 -1.71 -13.28 5.11
N ASN A 101 -2.27 -14.43 5.46
CA ASN A 101 -3.27 -15.14 4.65
C ASN A 101 -4.72 -14.94 5.15
N MET A 102 -4.96 -14.04 6.11
CA MET A 102 -6.27 -13.87 6.74
C MET A 102 -7.35 -13.49 5.71
N LEU A 103 -7.08 -12.46 4.90
CA LEU A 103 -8.02 -11.99 3.89
C LEU A 103 -8.35 -13.08 2.87
N LYS A 104 -7.34 -13.77 2.34
CA LYS A 104 -7.53 -14.90 1.42
C LYS A 104 -8.36 -16.02 2.04
N LYS A 105 -8.24 -16.28 3.35
CA LYS A 105 -9.03 -17.31 4.04
C LYS A 105 -10.50 -16.89 4.22
N CYS A 106 -10.77 -15.60 4.44
CA CYS A 106 -12.12 -15.11 4.71
C CYS A 106 -12.89 -14.73 3.44
N PHE A 107 -12.21 -14.12 2.47
CA PHE A 107 -12.83 -13.51 1.27
C PHE A 107 -12.33 -14.10 -0.04
N GLY A 108 -11.33 -14.99 -0.02
CA GLY A 108 -10.79 -15.60 -1.22
C GLY A 108 -11.70 -16.67 -1.81
N GLY A 109 -11.65 -16.81 -3.14
CA GLY A 109 -12.34 -17.84 -3.89
C GLY A 109 -11.54 -18.26 -5.13
N VAL A 110 -12.01 -19.30 -5.82
CA VAL A 110 -11.46 -19.72 -7.12
C VAL A 110 -12.58 -19.67 -8.14
N LEU A 111 -12.32 -19.00 -9.26
CA LEU A 111 -13.22 -18.98 -10.41
C LEU A 111 -12.63 -19.86 -11.50
N CYS A 112 -13.42 -20.82 -12.00
CA CYS A 112 -13.08 -21.62 -13.17
C CYS A 112 -13.88 -21.10 -14.35
N ASN A 113 -13.18 -20.68 -15.40
CA ASN A 113 -13.80 -20.24 -16.64
C ASN A 113 -13.46 -21.26 -17.74
N GLU A 114 -14.44 -22.05 -18.16
CA GLU A 114 -14.26 -23.08 -19.18
C GLU A 114 -14.76 -22.60 -20.55
N ILE A 115 -13.91 -22.71 -21.56
CA ILE A 115 -14.21 -22.46 -22.96
C ILE A 115 -14.33 -23.81 -23.67
N ILE A 116 -15.54 -24.19 -24.06
CA ILE A 116 -15.85 -25.50 -24.66
C ILE A 116 -16.29 -25.31 -26.12
N CYS A 117 -15.61 -25.99 -27.05
CA CYS A 117 -15.97 -25.95 -28.46
C CYS A 117 -17.26 -26.74 -28.72
N LYS A 118 -18.30 -26.10 -29.26
CA LYS A 118 -19.63 -26.74 -29.47
C LYS A 118 -19.69 -27.69 -30.67
N LYS A 119 -18.88 -27.47 -31.71
CA LYS A 119 -18.82 -28.31 -32.93
C LYS A 119 -17.42 -28.31 -33.53
N GLY A 120 -16.93 -29.49 -33.93
CA GLY A 120 -15.75 -29.63 -34.79
C GLY A 120 -14.44 -30.04 -34.12
N CYS A 121 -14.31 -30.00 -32.79
CA CYS A 121 -13.11 -30.52 -32.10
C CYS A 121 -13.32 -30.72 -30.58
N CYS A 122 -12.51 -31.55 -29.93
CA CYS A 122 -12.61 -31.95 -28.51
C CYS A 122 -11.87 -31.01 -27.52
N HIS A 123 -11.46 -29.82 -27.94
CA HIS A 123 -10.66 -28.93 -27.11
C HIS A 123 -11.50 -28.21 -26.04
N LYS A 124 -10.90 -28.05 -24.86
CA LYS A 124 -11.40 -27.27 -23.73
C LYS A 124 -10.24 -26.47 -23.11
N SER A 125 -10.51 -25.24 -22.68
CA SER A 125 -9.56 -24.35 -21.98
C SER A 125 -10.22 -23.72 -20.78
#